data_AF-A0A9D5H7E5-F1
#
_entry.id   AF-A0A9D5H7E5-F1
#
_cell.length_a   1.000
_cell.length_b   1.000
_cell.length_c   1.000
_cell.angle_alpha   90.00
_cell.angle_beta   90.00
_cell.angle_gamma   90.00
#
_symmetry.space_group_name_H-M   'P 1'
#
loop_
_entity.id
_entity.type
_entity.pdbx_description
1 polymer ?
#
loop_
_entity_poly.entity_id
_entity_poly.type
_entity_poly.pdbx_seq_one_letter_code
_entity_poly.pdbx_strand_id
1 'polypeptide(L)'
;MAPRRALEIRLGEQDSQRWRMPLREDAFESFMARAGDTAHKVFADGSLFSPLLFRKFFDPADAFPLWEFDSEVLLKAVRSASNCSVDWQETDTEYVLRAELPSGRKSEIEISGEKGKVVEISGQWSGRESETMNWKASRWWEHGYVRRIELPEDANWKKMEAYIDDDNLLEIKIPKNNSDSNALQNNGVEPKESEYV
;
A
#
# COMPACT_ATOMS: atom_id res chain seq x y z
N MET A 1 -8.15 -24.34 -4.51
CA MET A 1 -7.60 -23.02 -4.10
C MET A 1 -6.13 -23.25 -3.79
N ALA A 2 -5.24 -22.43 -4.34
CA ALA A 2 -3.85 -22.45 -3.91
C ALA A 2 -3.79 -22.17 -2.39
N PRO A 3 -2.89 -22.82 -1.63
CA PRO A 3 -2.71 -22.47 -0.25
C PRO A 3 -2.28 -21.00 -0.16
N ARG A 4 -2.88 -20.28 0.78
CA ARG A 4 -2.56 -18.87 1.06
C ARG A 4 -2.34 -18.68 2.55
N ARG A 5 -1.33 -17.90 2.90
CA ARG A 5 -0.99 -17.54 4.28
C ARG A 5 -1.47 -16.13 4.55
N ALA A 6 -2.25 -15.95 5.62
CA ALA A 6 -2.62 -14.61 6.09
C ALA A 6 -1.38 -13.87 6.62
N LEU A 7 -1.27 -12.59 6.28
CA LEU A 7 -0.26 -11.69 6.83
C LEU A 7 -0.85 -10.90 8.00
N GLU A 8 -0.03 -10.68 9.02
CA GLU A 8 -0.40 -9.84 10.15
C GLU A 8 -0.41 -8.37 9.70
N ILE A 9 -1.50 -7.67 9.98
CA ILE A 9 -1.64 -6.23 9.74
C ILE A 9 -1.43 -5.52 11.07
N ARG A 10 -0.39 -4.69 11.16
CA ARG A 10 -0.06 -3.93 12.38
C ARG A 10 -0.51 -2.49 12.25
N LEU A 11 -0.90 -1.87 13.37
CA LEU A 11 -1.11 -0.42 13.42
C LEU A 11 0.24 0.25 13.72
N GLY A 12 0.70 1.09 12.81
CA GLY A 12 1.92 1.89 12.96
C GLY A 12 1.70 3.03 13.95
N GLU A 13 2.74 3.34 14.72
CA GLU A 13 2.73 4.44 15.68
C GLU A 13 2.57 5.80 14.97
N GLN A 14 1.76 6.69 15.56
CA GLN A 14 1.41 8.00 14.99
C GLN A 14 2.61 8.98 14.96
N ASP A 15 3.68 8.70 15.72
CA ASP A 15 4.83 9.59 15.93
C ASP A 15 6.15 9.05 15.33
N SER A 16 6.05 8.40 14.17
CA SER A 16 7.11 7.54 13.70
C SER A 16 8.19 8.31 12.92
N GLN A 17 9.40 8.40 13.49
CA GLN A 17 10.65 8.89 12.87
C GLN A 17 11.14 8.02 11.68
N ARG A 18 10.23 7.41 10.92
CA ARG A 18 10.50 6.54 9.78
C ARG A 18 10.60 7.35 8.49
N TRP A 19 11.32 6.80 7.52
CA TRP A 19 11.45 7.32 6.16
C TRP A 19 11.99 8.76 6.08
N ARG A 20 12.85 9.15 7.04
CA ARG A 20 13.41 10.52 7.11
C ARG A 20 14.35 10.87 5.95
N MET A 21 14.89 9.85 5.29
CA MET A 21 15.78 10.03 4.15
C MET A 21 14.98 9.79 2.88
N PRO A 22 14.62 10.84 2.13
CA PRO A 22 13.95 10.67 0.85
C PRO A 22 14.91 10.02 -0.14
N LEU A 23 14.43 9.02 -0.87
CA LEU A 23 15.15 8.40 -1.98
C LEU A 23 15.03 9.31 -3.20
N ARG A 24 16.13 9.97 -3.56
CA ARG A 24 16.24 10.81 -4.76
C ARG A 24 16.75 10.00 -5.95
N GLU A 25 16.50 10.50 -7.16
CA GLU A 25 16.88 9.84 -8.41
C GLU A 25 18.39 9.58 -8.50
N ASP A 26 19.23 10.57 -8.21
CA ASP A 26 20.69 10.45 -8.20
C ASP A 26 21.19 9.42 -7.17
N ALA A 27 20.58 9.39 -5.99
CA ALA A 27 20.88 8.42 -4.94
C ALA A 27 20.48 7.00 -5.34
N PHE A 28 19.32 6.85 -6.00
CA PHE A 28 18.85 5.58 -6.52
C PHE A 28 19.76 5.06 -7.63
N GLU A 29 20.10 5.87 -8.62
CA GLU A 29 21.04 5.51 -9.69
C GLU A 29 22.40 5.08 -9.12
N SER A 30 22.93 5.88 -8.19
CA SER A 30 24.21 5.60 -7.52
C SER A 30 24.20 4.31 -6.71
N PHE A 31 23.04 3.94 -6.14
CA PHE A 31 22.85 2.68 -5.43
C PHE A 31 22.74 1.52 -6.42
N MET A 32 21.88 1.61 -7.42
CA MET A 32 21.66 0.53 -8.40
C MET A 32 22.92 0.21 -9.21
N ALA A 33 23.80 1.19 -9.45
CA ALA A 33 25.09 0.97 -10.12
C ALA A 33 26.05 0.01 -9.38
N ARG A 34 25.83 -0.22 -8.08
CA ARG A 34 26.65 -1.11 -7.24
C ARG A 34 25.84 -2.18 -6.51
N ALA A 35 24.52 -2.21 -6.71
CA ALA A 35 23.64 -3.08 -5.97
C ALA A 35 23.75 -4.53 -6.48
N GLY A 36 23.45 -5.49 -5.61
CA GLY A 36 23.40 -6.90 -6.00
C GLY A 36 22.07 -7.29 -6.62
N ASP A 37 22.00 -8.52 -7.15
CA ASP A 37 20.82 -9.07 -7.83
C ASP A 37 19.52 -8.94 -7.03
N THR A 38 19.57 -9.09 -5.71
CA THR A 38 18.39 -8.95 -4.85
C THR A 38 17.75 -7.57 -4.98
N ALA A 39 18.55 -6.50 -4.94
CA ALA A 39 18.05 -5.14 -5.09
C ALA A 39 17.54 -4.88 -6.51
N HIS A 40 18.23 -5.41 -7.53
CA HIS A 40 17.77 -5.34 -8.92
C HIS A 40 16.42 -6.02 -9.14
N LYS A 41 16.16 -7.15 -8.46
CA LYS A 41 14.85 -7.80 -8.51
C LYS A 41 13.77 -6.99 -7.79
N VAL A 42 14.09 -6.45 -6.60
CA VAL A 42 13.13 -5.68 -5.82
C VAL A 42 12.71 -4.40 -6.54
N PHE A 43 13.65 -3.70 -7.15
CA PHE A 43 13.39 -2.44 -7.87
C PHE A 43 13.32 -2.62 -9.39
N ALA A 44 13.08 -3.85 -9.85
CA ALA A 44 12.92 -4.15 -11.27
C ALA A 44 11.77 -3.34 -11.88
N ASP A 45 11.82 -3.15 -13.19
CA ASP A 45 10.71 -2.56 -13.92
C ASP A 45 9.43 -3.39 -13.72
N GLY A 46 8.30 -2.70 -13.50
CA GLY A 46 7.03 -3.34 -13.17
C GLY A 46 6.86 -3.83 -11.73
N SER A 47 7.88 -3.73 -10.87
CA SER A 47 7.78 -4.05 -9.44
C SER A 47 7.00 -2.97 -8.68
N LEU A 48 6.19 -3.40 -7.70
CA LEU A 48 5.53 -2.51 -6.75
C LEU A 48 6.50 -1.57 -6.04
N PHE A 49 7.73 -2.00 -5.78
CA PHE A 49 8.71 -1.24 -5.02
C PHE A 49 9.58 -0.31 -5.87
N SER A 50 9.49 -0.40 -7.21
CA SER A 50 10.29 0.40 -8.11
C SER A 50 9.95 1.90 -8.02
N PRO A 51 10.93 2.79 -7.81
CA PRO A 51 10.70 4.23 -7.93
C PRO A 51 10.21 4.67 -9.32
N LEU A 52 10.30 3.79 -10.32
CA LEU A 52 9.90 4.04 -11.70
C LEU A 52 8.64 3.27 -12.12
N LEU A 53 7.83 2.78 -11.17
CA LEU A 53 6.59 2.03 -11.45
C LEU A 53 5.69 2.72 -12.48
N PHE A 54 5.62 4.07 -12.46
CA PHE A 54 4.82 4.87 -13.38
C PHE A 54 5.65 5.57 -14.47
N ARG A 55 6.85 5.06 -14.76
CA ARG A 55 7.83 5.63 -15.73
C ARG A 55 8.32 7.04 -15.40
N LYS A 56 7.97 7.56 -14.23
CA LYS A 56 8.49 8.79 -13.65
C LYS A 56 9.02 8.45 -12.26
N PHE A 57 10.14 9.03 -11.90
CA PHE A 57 10.74 8.83 -10.59
C PHE A 57 9.80 9.35 -9.48
N PHE A 58 9.54 8.48 -8.51
CA PHE A 58 8.74 8.75 -7.33
C PHE A 58 9.32 7.96 -6.14
N ASP A 59 9.54 8.63 -5.01
CA ASP A 59 10.06 7.99 -3.80
C ASP A 59 9.05 6.95 -3.26
N PRO A 60 9.37 5.65 -3.21
CA PRO A 60 8.46 4.65 -2.68
C PRO A 60 8.04 4.84 -1.22
N ALA A 61 8.81 5.63 -0.45
CA ALA A 61 8.50 5.98 0.93
C ALA A 61 7.58 7.22 1.05
N ASP A 62 7.32 7.94 -0.04
CA ASP A 62 6.25 8.93 -0.07
C ASP A 62 4.91 8.23 -0.31
N ALA A 63 3.90 8.55 0.50
CA ALA A 63 2.57 7.99 0.32
C ALA A 63 1.94 8.63 -0.93
N PHE A 64 1.27 7.81 -1.75
CA PHE A 64 0.57 8.30 -2.95
C PHE A 64 -0.78 7.61 -3.12
N PRO A 65 -1.77 8.31 -3.69
CA PRO A 65 -3.10 7.74 -3.95
C PRO A 65 -3.07 6.87 -5.21
N LEU A 66 -2.67 5.60 -5.07
CA LEU A 66 -2.62 4.64 -6.20
C LEU A 66 -3.93 4.55 -6.99
N TRP A 67 -5.06 4.77 -6.31
CA TRP A 67 -6.42 4.72 -6.83
C TRP A 67 -6.82 5.93 -7.68
N GLU A 68 -6.13 7.06 -7.60
CA GLU A 68 -6.38 8.21 -8.50
C GLU A 68 -5.81 7.98 -9.91
N PHE A 69 -4.90 7.01 -10.04
CA PHE A 69 -4.35 6.64 -11.33
C PHE A 69 -5.27 5.65 -12.01
N ASP A 70 -5.71 5.98 -13.22
CA ASP A 70 -6.49 5.07 -14.06
C ASP A 70 -5.65 3.82 -14.34
N SER A 71 -5.92 2.74 -13.59
CA SER A 71 -5.17 1.49 -13.64
C SER A 71 -5.19 0.90 -15.05
N GLU A 72 -6.28 1.12 -15.79
CA GLU A 72 -6.43 0.69 -17.19
C GLU A 72 -5.60 1.49 -18.19
N VAL A 73 -5.12 2.69 -17.85
CA VAL A 73 -4.28 3.49 -18.76
C VAL A 73 -2.82 3.39 -18.35
N LEU A 74 -2.52 3.62 -17.07
CA LEU A 74 -1.15 3.65 -16.58
C LEU A 74 -0.60 2.25 -16.34
N LEU A 75 -1.30 1.38 -15.60
CA LEU A 75 -0.80 0.02 -15.38
C LEU A 75 -0.90 -0.82 -16.64
N LYS A 76 -1.88 -0.60 -17.53
CA LYS A 76 -1.94 -1.31 -18.83
C LYS A 76 -0.77 -0.94 -19.74
N ALA A 77 -0.41 0.34 -19.82
CA ALA A 77 0.77 0.76 -20.57
C ALA A 77 2.05 0.13 -19.99
N VAL A 78 2.18 0.08 -18.66
CA VAL A 78 3.30 -0.57 -17.98
C VAL A 78 3.29 -2.08 -18.24
N ARG A 79 2.17 -2.80 -18.03
CA ARG A 79 1.98 -4.23 -18.33
C ARG A 79 2.26 -4.61 -19.80
N SER A 80 1.98 -3.71 -20.73
CA SER A 80 2.24 -3.96 -22.15
C SER A 80 3.73 -3.82 -22.52
N ALA A 81 4.49 -3.07 -21.72
CA ALA A 81 5.91 -2.81 -21.95
C ALA A 81 6.83 -3.65 -21.04
N SER A 82 6.30 -4.10 -19.90
CA SER A 82 7.01 -4.87 -18.88
C SER A 82 6.10 -5.90 -18.22
N ASN A 83 6.67 -6.92 -17.58
CA ASN A 83 5.92 -7.89 -16.77
C ASN A 83 5.49 -7.24 -15.44
N CYS A 84 4.69 -6.17 -15.51
CA CYS A 84 4.19 -5.45 -14.34
C CYS A 84 3.31 -6.37 -13.51
N SER A 85 3.78 -6.68 -12.30
CA SER A 85 3.12 -7.57 -11.37
C SER A 85 2.05 -6.87 -10.53
N VAL A 86 1.82 -5.56 -10.74
CA VAL A 86 0.94 -4.74 -9.92
C VAL A 86 -0.46 -4.62 -10.53
N ASP A 87 -1.45 -4.89 -9.70
CA ASP A 87 -2.87 -4.73 -10.04
C ASP A 87 -3.62 -4.00 -8.94
N TRP A 88 -4.37 -2.97 -9.32
CA TRP A 88 -5.28 -2.25 -8.46
C TRP A 88 -6.67 -2.31 -9.07
N GLN A 89 -7.58 -2.95 -8.35
CA GLN A 89 -8.95 -3.14 -8.77
C GLN A 89 -9.88 -2.49 -7.75
N GLU A 90 -10.75 -1.61 -8.24
CA GLU A 90 -11.89 -1.11 -7.48
C GLU A 90 -13.16 -1.90 -7.86
N THR A 91 -13.94 -2.27 -6.86
CA THR A 91 -15.27 -2.86 -7.01
C THR A 91 -16.30 -2.05 -6.23
N ASP A 92 -17.58 -2.41 -6.35
CA ASP A 92 -18.65 -1.79 -5.58
C ASP A 92 -18.46 -1.99 -4.05
N THR A 93 -17.77 -3.05 -3.63
CA THR A 93 -17.69 -3.45 -2.22
C THR A 93 -16.30 -3.35 -1.60
N GLU A 94 -15.23 -3.40 -2.40
CA GLU A 94 -13.85 -3.43 -1.92
C GLU A 94 -12.85 -2.90 -2.93
N TYR A 95 -11.66 -2.52 -2.43
CA TYR A 95 -10.44 -2.33 -3.22
C TYR A 95 -9.55 -3.55 -3.07
N VAL A 96 -8.93 -3.99 -4.17
CA VAL A 96 -8.00 -5.11 -4.17
C VAL A 96 -6.69 -4.69 -4.81
N LEU A 97 -5.59 -4.79 -4.04
CA LEU A 97 -4.22 -4.64 -4.53
C LEU A 97 -3.59 -6.02 -4.67
N ARG A 98 -3.00 -6.30 -5.83
CA ARG A 98 -2.15 -7.48 -6.04
C ARG A 98 -0.76 -7.05 -6.49
N ALA A 99 0.26 -7.70 -5.95
CA ALA A 99 1.64 -7.46 -6.33
C ALA A 99 2.52 -8.66 -6.00
N GLU A 100 3.52 -8.95 -6.82
CA GLU A 100 4.57 -9.88 -6.44
C GLU A 100 5.44 -9.27 -5.32
N LEU A 101 5.72 -10.07 -4.29
CA LEU A 101 6.69 -9.71 -3.27
C LEU A 101 8.07 -10.28 -3.63
N PRO A 102 9.15 -9.51 -3.44
CA PRO A 102 10.50 -10.00 -3.62
C PRO A 102 10.75 -11.23 -2.75
N SER A 103 11.23 -12.31 -3.36
CA SER A 103 11.62 -13.52 -2.63
C SER A 103 12.77 -13.20 -1.68
N GLY A 104 12.56 -13.41 -0.37
CA GLY A 104 13.50 -12.97 0.66
C GLY A 104 13.00 -13.19 2.08
N ARG A 105 13.50 -12.41 3.04
CA ARG A 105 13.02 -12.44 4.43
C ARG A 105 11.58 -11.94 4.53
N LYS A 106 11.01 -12.01 5.74
CA LYS A 106 9.63 -11.61 6.04
C LYS A 106 9.32 -10.19 5.56
N SER A 107 8.34 -10.06 4.67
CA SER A 107 7.63 -8.80 4.42
C SER A 107 6.69 -8.49 5.58
N GLU A 108 6.50 -7.21 5.84
CA GLU A 108 5.62 -6.66 6.87
C GLU A 108 4.59 -5.74 6.21
N ILE A 109 3.35 -5.80 6.72
CA ILE A 109 2.26 -4.92 6.32
C ILE A 109 1.85 -4.13 7.55
N GLU A 110 1.95 -2.80 7.44
CA GLU A 110 1.56 -1.89 8.50
C GLU A 110 0.55 -0.86 7.96
N ILE A 111 -0.44 -0.52 8.77
CA ILE A 111 -1.34 0.61 8.55
C ILE A 111 -0.82 1.78 9.36
N SER A 112 -0.53 2.90 8.71
CA SER A 112 -0.02 4.12 9.35
C SER A 112 -0.76 5.37 8.86
N GLY A 113 -0.38 6.53 9.40
CA GLY A 113 -1.00 7.81 9.06
C GLY A 113 -2.26 8.13 9.87
N GLU A 114 -2.68 9.39 9.84
CA GLU A 114 -3.88 9.84 10.56
C GLU A 114 -5.10 9.05 10.12
N LYS A 115 -5.83 8.49 11.11
CA LYS A 115 -7.03 7.67 10.88
C LYS A 115 -6.81 6.46 9.96
N GLY A 116 -5.59 5.94 9.81
CA GLY A 116 -5.30 4.73 9.02
C GLY A 116 -5.39 4.92 7.50
N LYS A 117 -5.08 6.13 7.03
CA LYS A 117 -5.14 6.49 5.61
C LYS A 117 -3.98 5.96 4.76
N VAL A 118 -2.94 5.37 5.34
CA VAL A 118 -1.77 4.89 4.58
C VAL A 118 -1.50 3.41 4.87
N VAL A 119 -1.45 2.60 3.81
CA VAL A 119 -0.90 1.24 3.86
C VAL A 119 0.59 1.32 3.55
N GLU A 120 1.41 0.77 4.44
CA GLU A 120 2.85 0.56 4.24
C GLU A 120 3.10 -0.93 4.01
N ILE A 121 3.68 -1.25 2.86
CA ILE A 121 4.18 -2.58 2.54
C ILE A 121 5.70 -2.47 2.55
N SER A 122 6.37 -3.15 3.48
CA SER A 122 7.83 -3.03 3.61
C SER A 122 8.48 -4.38 3.89
N GLY A 123 9.79 -4.47 3.68
CA GLY A 123 10.55 -5.67 4.00
C GLY A 123 12.03 -5.43 3.90
N GLN A 124 12.81 -6.21 4.66
CA GLN A 124 14.26 -6.09 4.70
C GLN A 124 14.90 -7.26 3.94
N TRP A 125 15.87 -6.99 3.06
CA TRP A 125 16.64 -8.08 2.42
C TRP A 125 17.98 -8.35 3.13
N SER A 126 18.50 -7.39 3.91
CA SER A 126 19.81 -7.55 4.57
C SER A 126 19.69 -8.20 5.95
N GLY A 127 20.59 -9.14 6.26
CA GLY A 127 20.65 -9.84 7.54
C GLY A 127 21.52 -9.25 8.64
N ARG A 128 22.14 -8.09 8.41
CA ARG A 128 22.90 -7.42 9.45
C ARG A 128 21.94 -6.55 10.25
N GLU A 129 21.25 -7.17 11.19
CA GLU A 129 20.84 -6.48 12.41
C GLU A 129 22.14 -6.00 13.07
N SER A 130 22.51 -4.74 12.85
CA SER A 130 22.97 -4.00 14.01
C SER A 130 21.69 -3.56 14.71
N GLU A 131 21.39 -4.19 15.85
CA GLU A 131 20.26 -3.91 16.76
C GLU A 131 20.13 -2.42 17.16
N THR A 132 21.03 -1.55 16.69
CA THR A 132 21.15 -0.13 17.01
C THR A 132 20.66 0.82 15.92
N MET A 133 20.42 0.38 14.68
CA MET A 133 20.07 1.29 13.58
C MET A 133 18.64 1.07 13.08
N ASN A 134 17.76 2.05 13.30
CA ASN A 134 16.44 2.10 12.67
C ASN A 134 16.64 2.28 11.15
N TRP A 135 16.65 1.17 10.40
CA TRP A 135 16.91 1.15 8.96
C TRP A 135 15.88 1.98 8.19
N LYS A 136 14.61 2.00 8.65
CA LYS A 136 13.55 2.84 8.09
C LYS A 136 13.88 4.33 8.22
N ALA A 137 14.65 4.75 9.23
CA ALA A 137 15.07 6.13 9.46
C ALA A 137 16.41 6.53 8.78
N SER A 138 17.01 5.62 8.01
CA SER A 138 18.34 5.75 7.40
C SER A 138 18.21 5.69 5.87
N ARG A 139 19.30 5.39 5.13
CA ARG A 139 19.24 5.05 3.70
C ARG A 139 18.56 3.69 3.51
N TRP A 140 17.26 3.66 3.73
CA TRP A 140 16.47 2.44 3.85
C TRP A 140 16.60 1.53 2.62
N TRP A 141 16.78 2.13 1.44
CA TRP A 141 16.93 1.44 0.16
C TRP A 141 18.23 0.63 0.05
N GLU A 142 19.18 0.79 0.98
CA GLU A 142 20.37 -0.08 1.07
C GLU A 142 20.07 -1.36 1.87
N HIS A 143 18.98 -1.39 2.63
CA HIS A 143 18.66 -2.44 3.59
C HIS A 143 17.37 -3.22 3.25
N GLY A 144 16.45 -2.59 2.52
CA GLY A 144 15.14 -3.13 2.24
C GLY A 144 14.33 -2.27 1.29
N TYR A 145 13.03 -2.50 1.31
CA TYR A 145 12.06 -1.86 0.43
C TYR A 145 10.85 -1.38 1.22
N VAL A 146 10.17 -0.40 0.64
CA VAL A 146 8.90 0.13 1.11
C VAL A 146 8.06 0.55 -0.08
N ARG A 147 6.74 0.45 0.06
CA ARG A 147 5.76 1.16 -0.74
C ARG A 147 4.67 1.68 0.18
N ARG A 148 4.43 2.98 0.16
CA ARG A 148 3.34 3.61 0.92
C ARG A 148 2.21 4.04 -0.02
N ILE A 149 0.99 3.59 0.26
CA ILE A 149 -0.18 3.83 -0.57
C ILE A 149 -1.22 4.55 0.29
N GLU A 150 -1.68 5.71 -0.18
CA GLU A 150 -2.84 6.39 0.41
C GLU A 150 -4.12 5.66 0.03
N LEU A 151 -4.97 5.47 1.03
CA LEU A 151 -6.26 4.82 0.87
C LEU A 151 -7.35 5.82 0.51
N PRO A 152 -8.32 5.39 -0.33
CA PRO A 152 -9.57 6.12 -0.57
C PRO A 152 -10.29 6.49 0.73
N GLU A 153 -11.07 7.57 0.72
CA GLU A 153 -11.78 8.03 1.92
C GLU A 153 -12.83 7.03 2.43
N ASP A 154 -13.44 6.28 1.52
CA ASP A 154 -14.42 5.25 1.84
C ASP A 154 -13.78 3.90 2.21
N ALA A 155 -12.45 3.78 2.23
CA ALA A 155 -11.77 2.55 2.61
C ALA A 155 -11.93 2.22 4.10
N ASN A 156 -12.34 0.99 4.41
CA ASN A 156 -12.42 0.44 5.76
C ASN A 156 -11.14 -0.31 6.13
N TRP A 157 -10.07 0.42 6.40
CA TRP A 157 -8.77 -0.16 6.77
C TRP A 157 -8.85 -1.10 7.99
N LYS A 158 -9.83 -0.92 8.89
CA LYS A 158 -10.00 -1.75 10.09
C LYS A 158 -10.42 -3.19 9.76
N LYS A 159 -11.03 -3.40 8.60
CA LYS A 159 -11.45 -4.72 8.10
C LYS A 159 -10.55 -5.21 6.96
N MET A 160 -9.39 -4.58 6.78
CA MET A 160 -8.45 -4.98 5.74
C MET A 160 -7.93 -6.39 6.02
N GLU A 161 -7.74 -7.16 4.95
CA GLU A 161 -7.13 -8.48 4.99
C GLU A 161 -5.96 -8.52 4.02
N ALA A 162 -4.92 -9.27 4.37
CA ALA A 162 -3.76 -9.45 3.51
C ALA A 162 -3.34 -10.92 3.47
N TYR A 163 -3.05 -11.41 2.27
CA TYR A 163 -2.70 -12.80 2.00
C TYR A 163 -1.48 -12.87 1.11
N ILE A 164 -0.67 -13.91 1.28
CA ILE A 164 0.40 -14.28 0.35
C ILE A 164 0.23 -15.74 -0.04
N ASP A 165 0.36 -16.06 -1.33
CA ASP A 165 0.36 -17.44 -1.82
C ASP A 165 1.80 -18.01 -1.94
N ASP A 166 1.89 -19.26 -2.39
CA ASP A 166 3.16 -19.97 -2.57
C ASP A 166 4.05 -19.35 -3.67
N ASP A 167 3.45 -18.60 -4.60
CA ASP A 167 4.15 -17.91 -5.69
C ASP A 167 4.62 -16.49 -5.26
N ASN A 168 4.49 -16.14 -3.98
CA ASN A 168 4.78 -14.83 -3.38
C ASN A 168 3.90 -13.69 -3.93
N LEU A 169 2.71 -13.99 -4.44
CA LEU A 169 1.73 -12.98 -4.78
C LEU A 169 1.07 -12.46 -3.50
N LEU A 170 1.28 -11.19 -3.20
CA LEU A 170 0.53 -10.45 -2.19
C LEU A 170 -0.83 -10.06 -2.75
N GLU A 171 -1.89 -10.34 -2.00
CA GLU A 171 -3.24 -9.80 -2.20
C GLU A 171 -3.65 -9.05 -0.93
N ILE A 172 -3.94 -7.75 -1.06
CA ILE A 172 -4.55 -6.92 0.00
C ILE A 172 -5.98 -6.60 -0.41
N LYS A 173 -6.92 -6.89 0.48
CA LYS A 173 -8.35 -6.59 0.32
C LYS A 173 -8.78 -5.55 1.32
N ILE A 174 -9.40 -4.49 0.83
CA ILE A 174 -9.80 -3.33 1.63
C ILE A 174 -11.29 -3.09 1.41
N PRO A 175 -12.16 -3.56 2.32
CA PRO A 175 -13.59 -3.33 2.20
C PRO A 175 -13.91 -1.83 2.17
N LYS A 176 -14.96 -1.44 1.46
CA LYS A 176 -15.51 -0.09 1.54
C LYS A 176 -16.37 0.05 2.81
N ASN A 177 -16.44 1.27 3.33
CA ASN A 177 -17.40 1.63 4.35
C ASN A 177 -18.77 1.62 3.67
N ASN A 178 -19.60 0.60 3.90
CA ASN A 178 -20.96 0.56 3.37
C ASN A 178 -21.65 1.90 3.64
N SER A 179 -22.12 2.55 2.58
CA SER A 179 -23.05 3.68 2.66
C SER A 179 -24.45 3.18 3.01
N ASP A 180 -24.61 2.43 4.10
CA ASP A 180 -25.92 1.97 4.56
C ASP A 180 -26.39 2.84 5.75
N SER A 181 -27.41 3.66 5.45
CA SER A 181 -28.44 4.19 6.37
C SER A 181 -28.05 5.24 7.41
N ASN A 182 -28.02 6.51 7.00
CA ASN A 182 -28.48 7.61 7.88
C ASN A 182 -29.28 8.70 7.14
N ALA A 183 -29.76 8.42 5.93
CA ALA A 183 -30.72 9.25 5.22
C ALA A 183 -32.03 8.47 5.14
N LEU A 184 -32.81 8.51 6.22
CA LEU A 184 -34.27 8.29 6.35
C LEU A 184 -34.59 8.00 7.82
N GLN A 185 -34.34 8.96 8.71
CA GLN A 185 -35.27 9.17 9.82
C GLN A 185 -36.25 10.24 9.39
N ASN A 186 -37.37 9.76 8.86
CA ASN A 186 -38.56 10.54 8.55
C ASN A 186 -39.00 11.35 9.76
N ASN A 187 -39.13 12.65 9.55
CA ASN A 187 -40.24 13.51 9.96
C ASN A 187 -41.25 12.88 10.93
N GLY A 188 -41.05 13.12 12.24
CA GLY A 188 -42.13 13.14 13.21
C GLY A 188 -42.68 14.56 13.30
N VAL A 189 -43.56 14.95 12.37
CA VAL A 189 -44.41 16.13 12.56
C VAL A 189 -45.60 15.67 13.41
N GLU A 190 -45.67 16.17 14.64
CA GLU A 190 -46.84 16.05 15.52
C GLU A 190 -48.10 16.53 14.80
N PRO A 191 -49.21 15.76 14.82
CA PRO A 191 -50.51 16.33 14.52
C PRO A 191 -50.95 17.15 15.73
N LYS A 192 -50.96 18.49 15.59
CA LYS A 192 -51.77 19.33 16.49
C LYS A 192 -53.23 19.12 16.14
N GLU A 193 -53.94 18.39 17.00
CA GLU A 193 -55.39 18.45 17.06
C GLU A 193 -55.80 19.89 17.38
N SER A 194 -56.43 20.56 16.41
CA SER A 194 -57.24 21.74 16.66
C SER A 194 -58.67 21.27 16.93
N GLU A 195 -59.03 21.14 18.20
CA GLU A 195 -60.44 21.09 18.58
C GLU A 195 -61.06 22.48 18.40
N TYR A 196 -62.13 22.51 17.61
CA TYR A 196 -63.15 23.54 17.67
C TYR A 196 -63.91 23.40 19.01
N VAL A 197 -63.97 24.45 19.83
CA VAL A 197 -65.17 25.11 20.40
C VAL A 197 -64.75 26.45 20.99
#